data_AF-A0A2E0HIC1-F1
#
_entry.id   AF-A0A2E0HIC1-F1
#
_cell.length_a   1.000
_cell.length_b   1.000
_cell.length_c   1.000
_cell.angle_alpha   90.00
_cell.angle_beta   90.00
_cell.angle_gamma   90.00
#
_symmetry.space_group_name_H-M   'P 1'
#
loop_
_entity.id
_entity.type
_entity.pdbx_description
1 polymer ?
#
loop_
_entity_poly.entity_id
_entity_poly.type
_entity_poly.pdbx_seq_one_letter_code
_entity_poly.pdbx_strand_id
1 'polypeptide(L)'
;MNLVGYLLLLAGLTFLYTNVLVLGGVLVFAGGMLAQRMSLSIRSAGVMVLLLALAYGYHYEFTEVVLLLLLVGFLMASTRSRSLGRDTDWGIDIDWRDWGGDGDGDGGGDGGGD
;
A
#
# COMPACT_ATOMS: atom_id res chain seq x y z
N MET A 1 -18.24 2.20 -2.38
CA MET A 1 -17.15 1.38 -2.98
C MET A 1 -16.25 0.77 -1.91
N ASN A 2 -16.05 1.45 -0.78
CA ASN A 2 -15.15 0.99 0.29
C ASN A 2 -15.57 -0.34 0.94
N LEU A 3 -16.89 -0.60 1.11
CA LEU A 3 -17.38 -1.88 1.64
C LEU A 3 -16.95 -3.07 0.77
N VAL A 4 -17.03 -2.94 -0.56
CA VAL A 4 -16.61 -3.99 -1.50
C VAL A 4 -15.11 -4.22 -1.42
N GLY A 5 -14.32 -3.15 -1.28
CA GLY A 5 -12.88 -3.23 -1.04
C GLY A 5 -12.54 -3.99 0.24
N TYR A 6 -13.22 -3.69 1.35
CA TYR A 6 -13.03 -4.43 2.61
C TYR A 6 -13.44 -5.90 2.51
N LEU A 7 -14.51 -6.22 1.80
CA LEU A 7 -14.93 -7.62 1.57
C LEU A 7 -13.91 -8.39 0.72
N LEU A 8 -13.36 -7.76 -0.32
CA LEU A 8 -12.29 -8.34 -1.14
C LEU A 8 -11.00 -8.53 -0.33
N LEU A 9 -10.65 -7.56 0.51
CA LEU A 9 -9.50 -7.65 1.40
C LEU A 9 -9.68 -8.82 2.38
N LEU A 10 -10.85 -8.95 2.99
CA LEU A 10 -11.17 -10.06 3.89
C LEU A 10 -11.14 -11.42 3.15
N ALA A 11 -11.70 -11.49 1.95
CA ALA A 11 -11.63 -12.69 1.11
C ALA A 11 -10.17 -13.06 0.75
N GLY A 12 -9.34 -12.06 0.42
CA GLY A 12 -7.92 -12.24 0.17
C GLY A 12 -7.16 -12.78 1.39
N LEU A 13 -7.45 -12.26 2.59
CA LEU A 13 -6.90 -12.79 3.85
C LEU A 13 -7.33 -14.25 4.08
N THR A 14 -8.59 -14.59 3.80
CA THR A 14 -9.05 -15.98 3.90
C THR A 14 -8.29 -16.90 2.94
N PHE A 15 -7.99 -16.45 1.71
CA PHE A 15 -7.19 -17.23 0.77
C PHE A 15 -5.72 -17.37 1.20
N LEU A 16 -5.13 -16.33 1.79
CA LEU A 16 -3.82 -16.42 2.42
C LEU A 16 -3.84 -17.44 3.57
N TYR A 17 -4.92 -17.47 4.36
CA TYR A 17 -5.11 -18.44 5.43
C TYR A 17 -5.31 -19.88 4.91
N THR A 18 -5.85 -20.09 3.72
CA THR A 18 -6.00 -21.43 3.12
C THR A 18 -4.84 -21.85 2.22
N ASN A 19 -3.69 -21.17 2.31
CA ASN A 19 -2.47 -21.46 1.56
C ASN A 19 -2.58 -21.19 0.03
N VAL A 20 -3.52 -20.34 -0.38
CA VAL A 20 -3.62 -19.87 -1.77
C VAL A 20 -2.93 -18.51 -1.88
N LEU A 21 -1.61 -18.50 -1.70
CA LEU A 21 -0.81 -17.28 -1.51
C LEU A 21 -0.89 -16.30 -2.69
N VAL A 22 -0.80 -16.80 -3.93
CA VAL A 22 -0.82 -15.94 -5.13
C VAL A 22 -2.17 -15.25 -5.31
N LEU A 23 -3.26 -16.04 -5.26
CA LEU A 23 -4.61 -15.50 -5.41
C LEU A 23 -4.97 -14.59 -4.23
N GLY A 24 -4.62 -15.00 -3.01
CA GLY A 24 -4.83 -14.21 -1.81
C GLY A 24 -4.09 -12.87 -1.86
N GLY A 25 -2.81 -12.85 -2.24
CA GLY A 25 -2.04 -11.63 -2.40
C GLY A 25 -2.66 -10.65 -3.42
N VAL A 26 -3.07 -11.16 -4.59
CA VAL A 26 -3.75 -10.34 -5.61
C VAL A 26 -5.06 -9.76 -5.09
N LEU A 27 -5.88 -10.57 -4.38
CA LEU A 27 -7.14 -10.10 -3.80
C LEU A 27 -6.92 -9.07 -2.69
N VAL A 28 -5.94 -9.25 -1.81
CA VAL A 28 -5.62 -8.25 -0.77
C VAL A 28 -5.16 -6.96 -1.42
N PHE A 29 -4.36 -7.02 -2.48
CA PHE A 29 -3.89 -5.83 -3.18
C PHE A 29 -5.04 -5.09 -3.89
N ALA A 30 -5.84 -5.81 -4.68
CA ALA A 30 -7.01 -5.25 -5.36
C ALA A 30 -8.04 -4.72 -4.35
N GLY A 31 -8.34 -5.47 -3.29
CA GLY A 31 -9.25 -5.08 -2.22
C GLY A 31 -8.75 -3.85 -1.45
N GLY A 32 -7.45 -3.78 -1.15
CA GLY A 32 -6.81 -2.63 -0.52
C GLY A 32 -6.90 -1.36 -1.37
N MET A 33 -6.70 -1.48 -2.69
CA MET A 33 -6.88 -0.36 -3.62
C MET A 33 -8.34 0.09 -3.70
N LEU A 34 -9.30 -0.84 -3.82
CA LEU A 34 -10.73 -0.51 -3.87
C LEU A 34 -11.26 0.08 -2.56
N ALA A 35 -10.65 -0.29 -1.42
CA ALA A 35 -10.96 0.29 -0.12
C ALA A 35 -10.38 1.70 0.06
N GLN A 36 -9.61 2.20 -0.94
CA GLN A 36 -8.82 3.44 -0.87
C GLN A 36 -7.80 3.43 0.28
N ARG A 37 -7.40 2.24 0.75
CA ARG A 37 -6.43 2.09 1.84
C ARG A 37 -5.02 1.74 1.36
N MET A 38 -4.89 1.36 0.08
CA MET A 38 -3.60 1.14 -0.56
C MET A 38 -3.44 2.00 -1.82
N SER A 39 -2.38 2.79 -1.83
CA SER A 39 -1.83 3.43 -3.02
C SER A 39 -0.61 2.69 -3.53
N LEU A 40 -0.23 2.91 -4.79
CA LEU A 40 1.03 2.41 -5.37
C LEU A 40 2.21 3.17 -4.75
N SER A 41 2.82 2.59 -3.70
CA SER A 41 3.96 3.19 -3.00
C SER A 41 4.92 2.11 -2.51
N ILE A 42 6.17 2.49 -2.22
CA ILE A 42 7.18 1.60 -1.63
C ILE A 42 6.69 1.05 -0.28
N ARG A 43 5.91 1.85 0.48
CA ARG A 43 5.31 1.43 1.75
C ARG A 43 4.29 0.31 1.56
N SER A 44 3.33 0.47 0.65
CA SER A 44 2.30 -0.54 0.42
C SER A 44 2.88 -1.83 -0.17
N ALA A 45 3.90 -1.71 -1.02
CA ALA A 45 4.70 -2.84 -1.46
C ALA A 45 5.38 -3.54 -0.27
N GLY A 46 5.95 -2.79 0.68
CA GLY A 46 6.52 -3.33 1.92
C GLY A 46 5.50 -4.07 2.78
N VAL A 47 4.29 -3.53 2.93
CA VAL A 47 3.19 -4.19 3.65
C VAL A 47 2.77 -5.48 2.95
N MET A 48 2.73 -5.50 1.61
CA MET A 48 2.43 -6.71 0.85
C MET A 48 3.50 -7.78 1.00
N VAL A 49 4.78 -7.39 0.92
CA VAL A 49 5.91 -8.30 1.15
C VAL A 49 5.84 -8.90 2.55
N LEU A 50 5.53 -8.09 3.57
CA LEU A 50 5.30 -8.57 4.93
C LEU A 50 4.16 -9.60 4.99
N LEU A 51 2.99 -9.26 4.46
CA LEU A 51 1.80 -10.12 4.48
C LEU A 51 2.05 -11.48 3.81
N LEU A 52 2.66 -11.46 2.62
CA LEU A 52 2.97 -12.67 1.85
C LEU A 52 4.05 -13.51 2.52
N ALA A 53 5.12 -12.90 3.04
CA ALA A 53 6.18 -13.62 3.75
C ALA A 53 5.66 -14.26 5.05
N LEU A 54 4.78 -13.56 5.78
CA LEU A 54 4.18 -14.05 7.01
C LEU A 54 3.19 -15.19 6.73
N ALA A 55 2.37 -15.07 5.69
CA ALA A 55 1.48 -16.14 5.25
C ALA A 55 2.25 -17.38 4.76
N TYR A 56 3.34 -17.18 4.01
CA TYR A 56 4.22 -18.27 3.61
C TYR A 56 4.87 -18.96 4.81
N GLY A 57 5.44 -18.20 5.74
CA GLY A 57 6.06 -18.75 6.95
C GLY A 57 5.07 -19.47 7.87
N TYR A 58 3.81 -18.99 7.94
CA TYR A 58 2.74 -19.65 8.68
C TYR A 58 2.39 -21.04 8.13
N HIS A 59 2.40 -21.20 6.81
CA HIS A 59 2.00 -22.44 6.14
C HIS A 59 3.12 -23.45 5.94
N TYR A 60 4.35 -22.98 5.82
CA TYR A 60 5.51 -23.80 5.49
C TYR A 60 6.51 -23.77 6.65
N GLU A 61 7.45 -22.84 6.61
CA GLU A 61 8.48 -22.66 7.63
C GLU A 61 9.11 -21.28 7.52
N PHE A 62 9.60 -20.76 8.66
CA PHE A 62 10.34 -19.50 8.70
C PHE A 62 11.82 -19.75 8.41
N THR A 63 12.15 -19.93 7.13
CA THR A 63 13.54 -20.00 6.68
C THR A 63 14.23 -18.64 6.78
N GLU A 64 15.56 -18.65 6.72
CA GLU A 64 16.40 -17.43 6.71
C GLU A 64 15.95 -16.43 5.64
N VAL A 65 15.54 -16.92 4.47
CA VAL A 65 15.03 -16.10 3.37
C VAL A 65 13.72 -15.42 3.73
N VAL A 66 12.80 -16.13 4.38
CA VAL A 66 11.50 -15.58 4.82
C VAL A 66 11.71 -14.49 5.88
N LEU A 67 12.64 -14.71 6.81
CA LEU A 67 13.01 -13.72 7.82
C LEU A 67 13.62 -12.46 7.19
N LEU A 68 14.47 -12.62 6.17
CA LEU A 68 15.04 -11.50 5.43
C LEU A 68 13.94 -10.72 4.68
N LEU A 69 12.99 -11.42 4.05
CA LEU A 69 11.85 -10.79 3.38
C LEU A 69 10.97 -10.02 4.35
N LEU A 70 10.73 -10.55 5.56
CA LEU A 70 10.03 -9.82 6.62
C LEU A 70 10.77 -8.55 7.02
N LEU A 71 12.10 -8.62 7.18
CA LEU A 71 12.92 -7.45 7.50
C LEU A 71 12.86 -6.39 6.39
N VAL A 72 13.04 -6.79 5.12
CA VAL A 72 12.96 -5.88 3.97
C VAL A 72 11.58 -5.26 3.86
N GLY A 73 10.52 -6.07 3.99
CA GLY A 73 9.14 -5.60 3.99
C GLY A 73 8.87 -4.59 5.12
N PHE A 74 9.39 -4.84 6.31
CA PHE A 74 9.31 -3.92 7.45
C PHE A 74 10.04 -2.60 7.19
N LEU A 75 11.26 -2.64 6.66
CA LEU A 75 12.01 -1.45 6.29
C LEU A 75 11.27 -0.64 5.22
N MET A 76 10.78 -1.30 4.17
CA MET A 76 10.00 -0.64 3.11
C MET A 76 8.71 -0.03 3.66
N ALA A 77 7.96 -0.76 4.50
CA ALA A 77 6.72 -0.27 5.12
C ALA A 77 6.97 0.93 6.06
N SER A 78 8.10 0.93 6.78
CA SER A 78 8.47 2.00 7.70
C SER A 78 9.07 3.23 7.02
N THR A 79 9.40 3.19 5.73
CA THR A 79 9.82 4.40 5.00
C THR A 79 8.74 5.47 5.08
N ARG A 80 9.11 6.66 5.57
CA ARG A 80 8.21 7.81 5.66
C ARG A 80 8.19 8.51 4.32
N SER A 81 7.08 8.38 3.58
CA SER A 81 6.84 9.25 2.43
C SER A 81 6.70 10.69 2.95
N ARG A 82 7.50 11.62 2.42
CA ARG A 82 7.49 13.04 2.81
C ARG A 82 6.34 13.84 2.16
N SER A 83 5.35 13.18 1.56
CA SER A 83 4.23 13.85 0.92
C SER A 83 3.14 14.24 1.93
N LEU A 84 3.14 15.52 2.30
CA LEU A 84 2.00 16.38 2.68
C LEU A 84 0.84 15.75 3.49
N GLY A 85 0.92 15.91 4.81
CA GLY A 85 -0.11 16.63 5.57
C GLY A 85 -1.58 16.18 5.58
N ARG A 86 -1.92 14.89 5.39
CA ARG A 86 -3.30 14.43 5.63
C ARG A 86 -3.37 13.11 6.40
N ASP A 87 -4.27 13.10 7.37
CA ASP A 87 -4.31 12.19 8.52
C ASP A 87 -4.53 10.70 8.20
N THR A 88 -3.75 9.86 8.88
CA THR A 88 -4.15 8.54 9.42
C THR A 88 -4.66 7.43 8.48
N ASP A 89 -4.13 7.29 7.26
CA ASP A 89 -4.28 6.04 6.50
C ASP A 89 -2.94 5.33 6.27
N TRP A 90 -2.94 3.99 6.32
CA TRP A 90 -1.77 3.15 6.04
C TRP A 90 -1.42 3.07 4.53
N GLY A 91 -1.94 4.03 3.77
CA GLY A 91 -1.59 4.41 2.41
C GLY A 91 -1.84 5.91 2.25
N ILE A 92 -1.00 6.60 1.49
CA ILE A 92 -1.21 8.02 1.16
C ILE A 92 -2.05 8.08 -0.11
N ASP A 93 -3.06 8.95 -0.14
CA ASP A 93 -3.87 9.25 -1.32
C ASP A 93 -2.99 9.55 -2.54
N ILE A 94 -3.18 8.79 -3.62
CA ILE A 94 -2.78 9.26 -4.95
C ILE A 94 -3.90 10.19 -5.39
N ASP A 95 -3.64 11.49 -5.31
CA ASP A 95 -4.49 12.48 -5.96
C ASP A 95 -4.25 12.34 -7.48
N TRP A 96 -5.19 11.69 -8.17
CA TRP A 96 -5.14 11.49 -9.64
C TRP A 96 -5.17 12.82 -10.42
N ARG A 97 -5.34 13.95 -9.74
CA ARG A 97 -5.27 15.30 -10.29
C ARG A 97 -3.87 15.68 -10.80
N ASP A 98 -2.81 15.05 -10.30
CA ASP A 98 -1.44 15.32 -10.79
C ASP A 98 -1.06 14.53 -12.06
N TRP A 99 -1.89 13.60 -12.53
CA TRP A 99 -1.65 12.86 -13.79
C TRP A 99 -2.29 13.55 -15.02
N GLY A 100 -3.10 14.57 -14.81
CA GLY A 100 -3.54 15.49 -15.86
C GLY A 100 -2.77 16.79 -15.72
N GLY A 101 -1.68 16.95 -16.46
CA GLY A 101 -0.96 18.22 -16.49
C GLY A 101 -1.87 19.33 -17.00
N ASP A 102 -2.46 20.09 -16.09
CA ASP A 102 -2.75 21.49 -16.34
C ASP A 102 -1.40 22.22 -16.23
N GLY A 103 -0.79 22.44 -17.38
CA GLY A 103 0.27 23.42 -17.50
C GLY A 103 -0.31 24.80 -17.23
N ASP A 104 -0.33 25.20 -15.96
CA ASP A 104 -0.50 26.61 -15.59
C ASP A 104 0.79 27.36 -15.93
N GLY A 105 0.94 27.63 -17.23
CA GLY A 105 1.76 28.71 -17.74
C GLY A 105 0.97 30.00 -17.65
N ASP A 106 1.09 30.68 -16.51
CA ASP A 106 0.99 32.14 -16.34
C ASP A 106 1.27 32.38 -14.85
N GLY A 107 2.37 33.01 -14.42
CA GLY A 107 2.71 34.39 -14.72
C GLY A 107 2.92 35.06 -13.35
N GLY A 108 4.06 35.74 -13.17
CA GLY A 108 4.56 36.20 -11.87
C GLY A 108 3.66 37.15 -11.07
N GLY A 109 3.99 37.32 -9.79
CA GLY A 109 3.39 38.33 -8.93
C GLY A 109 3.98 38.32 -7.52
N ASP A 110 4.88 39.26 -7.27
CA ASP A 110 5.40 39.64 -5.94
C ASP A 110 4.28 40.07 -4.96
N GLY A 111 4.55 39.87 -3.66
CA GLY A 111 3.84 40.50 -2.52
C GLY A 111 3.50 39.48 -1.43
N GLY A 112 4.07 39.46 -0.22
CA GLY A 112 4.50 40.57 0.62
C GLY A 112 3.32 41.06 1.47
N GLY A 113 3.25 40.68 2.75
CA GLY A 113 2.28 41.23 3.71
C GLY A 113 2.12 40.39 4.97
N ASP A 114 2.84 40.82 6.02
CA ASP A 114 2.72 40.57 7.48
C ASP A 114 2.09 39.28 8.03
#